data_AF-A0A7W0Y4K9-F1
#
_entry.id   AF-A0A7W0Y4K9-F1
#
_cell.length_a   1.000
_cell.length_b   1.000
_cell.length_c   1.000
_cell.angle_alpha   90.00
_cell.angle_beta   90.00
_cell.angle_gamma   90.00
#
_symmetry.space_group_name_H-M   'P 1'
#
loop_
_entity.id
_entity.type
_entity.pdbx_description
1 polymer ?
#
loop_
_entity_poly.entity_id
_entity_poly.type
_entity_poly.pdbx_seq_one_letter_code
_entity_poly.pdbx_strand_id
1 'polypeptide(L)'
;PELAIIGAHDPAWQVRRAAVATLADDALLDRLTSDAAPEVATEAAIRLAARRGRDAMTTSMLERIIASPSASPGVVRAVLAWLLAR
;
A
#
# COMPACT_ATOMS: atom_id res chain seq x y z
N PRO A 1 16.15 7.85 2.44
CA PRO A 1 15.68 7.19 1.19
C PRO A 1 16.33 5.81 0.99
N GLU A 2 17.65 5.69 1.17
CA GLU A 2 18.38 4.43 0.98
C GLU A 2 17.97 3.33 1.98
N LEU A 3 17.82 3.65 3.26
CA LEU A 3 17.31 2.71 4.28
C LEU A 3 15.88 2.21 4.00
N ALA A 4 15.03 3.03 3.36
CA ALA A 4 13.67 2.63 3.00
C ALA A 4 13.68 1.62 1.84
N ILE A 5 14.61 1.75 0.90
CA ILE A 5 14.78 0.77 -0.18
C ILE A 5 15.24 -0.56 0.42
N ILE A 6 16.27 -0.55 1.29
CA ILE A 6 16.75 -1.75 1.98
C ILE A 6 15.61 -2.40 2.78
N GLY A 7 14.89 -1.62 3.58
CA GLY A 7 13.79 -2.12 4.41
C GLY A 7 12.62 -2.69 3.59
N ALA A 8 12.39 -2.22 2.37
CA ALA A 8 11.35 -2.75 1.47
C ALA A 8 11.64 -4.18 0.97
N HIS A 9 12.86 -4.68 1.17
CA HIS A 9 13.28 -6.05 0.82
C HIS A 9 13.47 -6.95 2.05
N ASP A 10 13.20 -6.44 3.26
CA ASP A 10 13.40 -7.19 4.49
C ASP A 10 12.46 -8.42 4.59
N PRO A 11 12.92 -9.57 5.11
CA PRO A 11 12.07 -10.74 5.30
C PRO A 11 10.89 -10.48 6.26
N ALA A 12 11.07 -9.62 7.26
CA ALA A 12 10.02 -9.27 8.21
C ALA A 12 9.04 -8.26 7.58
N TRP A 13 7.77 -8.62 7.54
CA TRP A 13 6.73 -7.75 6.98
C TRP A 13 6.59 -6.42 7.75
N GLN A 14 6.91 -6.42 9.04
CA GLN A 14 6.90 -5.21 9.87
C GLN A 14 7.94 -4.18 9.40
N VAL A 15 9.13 -4.64 9.00
CA VAL A 15 10.19 -3.78 8.49
C VAL A 15 9.83 -3.26 7.10
N ARG A 16 9.28 -4.12 6.23
CA ARG A 16 8.76 -3.68 4.92
C ARG A 16 7.68 -2.63 5.07
N ARG A 17 6.73 -2.84 5.99
CA ARG A 17 5.66 -1.87 6.27
C ARG A 17 6.22 -0.52 6.77
N ALA A 18 7.18 -0.54 7.70
CA ALA A 18 7.83 0.67 8.18
C ALA A 18 8.58 1.42 7.06
N ALA A 19 9.21 0.68 6.16
CA ALA A 19 9.90 1.25 5.01
C ALA A 19 8.95 1.98 4.04
N VAL A 20 7.77 1.40 3.76
CA VAL A 20 6.75 1.99 2.87
C VAL A 20 6.39 3.42 3.27
N ALA A 21 6.27 3.70 4.57
CA ALA A 21 5.87 5.01 5.09
C ALA A 21 6.78 6.16 4.59
N THR A 22 8.06 5.88 4.35
CA THR A 22 9.06 6.88 3.91
C THR A 22 9.50 6.70 2.46
N LEU A 23 9.00 5.67 1.79
CA LEU A 23 9.39 5.36 0.42
C LEU A 23 8.86 6.41 -0.55
N ALA A 24 9.71 6.79 -1.52
CA ALA A 24 9.41 7.78 -2.55
C ALA A 24 9.53 7.22 -3.97
N ASP A 25 9.86 5.94 -4.11
CA ASP A 25 9.93 5.24 -5.39
C ASP A 25 8.55 4.68 -5.73
N ASP A 26 7.89 5.29 -6.71
CA ASP A 26 6.58 4.91 -7.20
C ASP A 26 6.53 3.48 -7.77
N ALA A 27 7.59 3.03 -8.44
CA ALA A 27 7.63 1.70 -9.04
C ALA A 27 7.80 0.63 -7.95
N LEU A 28 8.63 0.91 -6.95
CA LEU A 28 8.80 0.02 -5.81
C LEU A 28 7.54 -0.01 -4.93
N LEU A 29 6.85 1.12 -4.75
CA LEU A 29 5.55 1.17 -4.09
C LEU A 29 4.50 0.35 -4.85
N ASP A 30 4.44 0.48 -6.17
CA ASP A 30 3.51 -0.29 -7.01
C ASP A 30 3.74 -1.80 -6.87
N ARG A 31 5.00 -2.26 -6.91
CA ARG A 31 5.36 -3.67 -6.64
C ARG A 31 4.87 -4.12 -5.25
N LEU A 32 5.08 -3.30 -4.23
CA LEU A 32 4.71 -3.63 -2.85
C LEU A 32 3.19 -3.67 -2.64
N THR A 33 2.38 -3.13 -3.56
CA THR A 33 0.91 -3.32 -3.51
C THR A 33 0.48 -4.79 -3.69
N SER A 34 1.39 -5.65 -4.15
CA SER A 34 1.19 -7.10 -4.30
C SER A 34 2.00 -7.90 -3.27
N ASP A 35 2.44 -7.28 -2.16
CA ASP A 35 3.18 -7.98 -1.10
C ASP A 35 2.34 -9.10 -0.48
N ALA A 36 2.99 -10.20 -0.10
CA ALA A 36 2.34 -11.33 0.53
C ALA A 36 1.70 -10.98 1.90
N ALA A 37 2.22 -9.93 2.56
CA ALA A 37 1.62 -9.39 3.77
C ALA A 37 0.58 -8.32 3.40
N PRO A 38 -0.71 -8.53 3.74
CA PRO A 38 -1.78 -7.60 3.37
C PRO A 38 -1.59 -6.20 4.00
N GLU A 39 -0.94 -6.11 5.16
CA GLU A 39 -0.61 -4.84 5.81
C GLU A 39 0.38 -4.01 4.98
N VAL A 40 1.38 -4.66 4.37
CA VAL A 40 2.37 -4.00 3.50
C VAL A 40 1.70 -3.56 2.21
N ALA A 41 0.91 -4.44 1.59
CA ALA A 41 0.18 -4.15 0.36
C ALA A 41 -0.76 -2.94 0.50
N THR A 42 -1.47 -2.87 1.64
CA THR A 42 -2.39 -1.77 1.94
C THR A 42 -1.66 -0.45 2.14
N GLU A 43 -0.61 -0.45 2.97
CA GLU A 43 0.20 0.74 3.22
C GLU A 43 0.84 1.26 1.92
N ALA A 44 1.33 0.35 1.07
CA ALA A 44 1.94 0.71 -0.21
C ALA A 44 0.93 1.35 -1.16
N ALA A 45 -0.29 0.83 -1.21
CA ALA A 45 -1.37 1.39 -2.02
C ALA A 45 -1.77 2.80 -1.54
N ILE A 46 -1.93 2.99 -0.23
CA ILE A 46 -2.23 4.31 0.35
C ILE A 46 -1.11 5.30 0.04
N ARG A 47 0.15 4.90 0.24
CA ARG A 47 1.31 5.75 0.00
C ARG A 47 1.45 6.12 -1.48
N LEU A 48 1.26 5.17 -2.38
CA LEU A 48 1.29 5.41 -3.83
C LEU A 48 0.18 6.37 -4.26
N ALA A 49 -1.03 6.19 -3.74
CA ALA A 49 -2.15 7.08 -4.00
C ALA A 49 -1.92 8.50 -3.46
N ALA A 50 -1.31 8.63 -2.27
CA ALA A 50 -0.91 9.92 -1.74
C ALA A 50 0.14 10.64 -2.62
N ARG A 51 0.94 9.90 -3.39
CA ARG A 51 1.96 10.46 -4.29
C ARG A 51 1.44 10.80 -5.68
N ARG A 52 0.58 9.94 -6.24
CA ARG A 52 0.04 10.09 -7.61
C ARG A 52 -1.25 10.92 -7.66
N GLY A 53 -1.83 11.22 -6.51
CA GLY A 53 -3.13 11.86 -6.40
C GLY A 53 -4.25 10.82 -6.28
N ARG A 54 -5.25 11.13 -5.44
CA ARG A 54 -6.26 10.14 -5.05
C ARG A 54 -7.08 9.64 -6.24
N ASP A 55 -7.47 10.57 -7.12
CA ASP A 55 -8.32 10.29 -8.27
C ASP A 55 -7.68 9.32 -9.28
N ALA A 56 -6.35 9.34 -9.39
CA ALA A 56 -5.63 8.45 -10.30
C ALA A 56 -5.63 6.98 -9.82
N MET A 57 -5.90 6.72 -8.54
CA MET A 57 -5.74 5.38 -7.95
C MET A 57 -7.05 4.75 -7.47
N THR A 58 -8.15 5.51 -7.37
CA THR A 58 -9.45 5.05 -6.88
C THR A 58 -9.92 3.75 -7.54
N THR A 59 -9.95 3.69 -8.87
CA THR A 59 -10.43 2.50 -9.60
C THR A 59 -9.55 1.28 -9.33
N SER A 60 -8.24 1.42 -9.50
CA SER A 60 -7.29 0.32 -9.29
C SER A 60 -7.25 -0.19 -7.84
N MET A 61 -7.53 0.69 -6.86
CA MET A 61 -7.55 0.33 -5.44
C MET A 61 -8.83 -0.41 -5.06
N LEU A 62 -9.97 -0.03 -5.65
CA LEU A 62 -11.24 -0.76 -5.54
C LEU A 62 -11.16 -2.15 -6.19
N GLU A 63 -10.62 -2.24 -7.40
CA GLU A 63 -10.41 -3.52 -8.10
C GLU A 63 -9.55 -4.49 -7.28
N ARG A 64 -8.50 -3.98 -6.63
CA ARG A 64 -7.60 -4.79 -5.80
C ARG A 64 -8.25 -5.30 -4.52
N ILE A 65 -9.13 -4.50 -3.89
CA ILE A 65 -9.94 -4.96 -2.74
C ILE A 65 -10.87 -6.08 -3.16
N ILE A 66 -11.57 -5.90 -4.28
CA ILE A 66 -12.48 -6.91 -4.82
C ILE A 66 -11.73 -8.19 -5.16
N ALA A 67 -10.51 -8.07 -5.70
CA ALA A 67 -9.67 -9.20 -6.08
C ALA A 67 -8.93 -9.89 -4.92
N SER A 68 -8.92 -9.33 -3.71
CA SER A 68 -8.26 -9.91 -2.52
C SER A 68 -9.26 -10.55 -1.56
N PRO A 69 -9.61 -11.84 -1.73
CA PRO A 69 -10.50 -12.56 -0.81
C PRO A 69 -9.94 -12.72 0.62
N SER A 70 -8.65 -12.44 0.81
CA SER A 70 -7.95 -12.45 2.11
C SER A 70 -7.77 -11.06 2.73
N ALA A 71 -8.32 -9.99 2.13
CA ALA A 71 -8.24 -8.67 2.72
C ALA A 71 -8.93 -8.68 4.10
N SER A 72 -8.17 -8.43 5.16
CA SER A 72 -8.75 -8.39 6.50
C SER A 72 -9.82 -7.28 6.54
N PRO A 73 -10.90 -7.44 7.34
CA PRO A 73 -11.92 -6.39 7.47
C PRO A 73 -11.34 -5.03 7.88
N GLY A 74 -10.19 -5.00 8.55
CA GLY A 74 -9.46 -3.77 8.88
C GLY A 74 -8.90 -3.06 7.65
N VAL A 75 -8.32 -3.81 6.70
CA VAL A 75 -7.79 -3.28 5.44
C VAL A 75 -8.92 -2.66 4.61
N VAL A 76 -10.03 -3.37 4.44
CA VAL A 76 -11.19 -2.89 3.69
C VAL A 76 -11.71 -1.58 4.28
N ARG A 77 -11.86 -1.51 5.61
CA ARG A 77 -12.30 -0.29 6.29
C ARG A 77 -11.31 0.87 6.15
N ALA A 78 -10.01 0.61 6.22
CA ALA A 78 -8.99 1.66 6.08
C ALA A 78 -9.03 2.30 4.68
N VAL A 79 -9.13 1.48 3.63
CA VAL A 79 -9.23 1.99 2.26
C VAL A 79 -10.56 2.72 2.03
N LEU A 80 -11.68 2.17 2.51
CA LEU A 80 -12.97 2.84 2.42
C LEU A 80 -12.96 4.19 3.16
N ALA A 81 -12.40 4.25 4.36
CA ALA A 81 -12.27 5.50 5.12
C ALA A 81 -11.45 6.54 4.34
N TRP A 82 -10.36 6.11 3.69
CA TRP A 82 -9.55 6.99 2.85
C TRP A 82 -10.28 7.45 1.59
N LEU A 83 -11.07 6.59 0.94
CA LEU A 83 -11.90 6.96 -0.22
C LEU A 83 -13.01 7.96 0.13
N LEU A 84 -13.54 7.87 1.35
CA LEU A 84 -14.65 8.72 1.83
C LEU A 84 -14.16 10.03 2.48
N ALA A 85 -12.92 10.08 2.98
CA ALA A 85 -12.30 11.28 3.51
C ALA A 85 -11.96 12.24 2.35
N ARG A 86 -12.88 13.15 2.07
CA ARG A 86 -12.76 14.13 0.97
C ARG A 86 -11.92 15.32 1.39
#